data_AF-A0A5N4DUF2-F1
#
_entry.id   AF-A0A5N4DUF2-F1
#
_cell.length_a   1.000
_cell.length_b   1.000
_cell.length_c   1.000
_cell.angle_alpha   90.00
_cell.angle_beta   90.00
_cell.angle_gamma   90.00
#
_symmetry.space_group_name_H-M   'P 1'
#
loop_
_entity.id
_entity.type
_entity.pdbx_description
1 polymer ?
#
loop_
_entity_poly.entity_id
_entity_poly.type
_entity_poly.pdbx_seq_one_letter_code
_entity_poly.pdbx_strand_id
1 'polypeptide(L)'
;MTICGYCYLKPRSQKLESIQAGASVTVRERHHLQSAKLSSMVYPQPHVLMPPRRDVLLVTPWLAPIIWDKTFNTDILNEQFRLQNATMD
;
A
#
# COMPACT_ATOMS: atom_id res chain seq x y z
N MET A 1 9.73 2.11 -27.42
CA MET A 1 8.66 1.38 -26.70
C MET A 1 8.48 2.05 -25.35
N THR A 2 7.43 2.86 -25.21
CA THR A 2 7.14 3.60 -23.97
C THR A 2 6.02 2.88 -23.24
N ILE A 3 6.34 2.13 -22.19
CA ILE A 3 5.33 1.55 -21.31
C ILE A 3 5.16 2.55 -20.16
N CYS A 4 4.24 3.49 -20.33
CA CYS A 4 3.83 4.42 -19.29
C CYS A 4 2.58 3.86 -18.61
N GLY A 5 2.79 3.02 -17.58
CA GLY A 5 1.72 2.51 -16.73
C GLY A 5 1.36 3.54 -15.66
N TYR A 6 0.48 4.48 -15.98
CA TYR A 6 -0.11 5.38 -14.98
C TYR A 6 -1.06 4.60 -14.05
N CYS A 7 -0.65 4.37 -12.80
CA CYS A 7 -1.54 3.90 -11.74
C CYS A 7 -2.41 5.07 -11.24
N TYR A 8 -3.53 5.34 -11.92
CA TYR A 8 -4.51 6.32 -11.49
C TYR A 8 -5.47 5.69 -10.47
N LEU A 9 -5.22 5.86 -9.16
CA LEU A 9 -6.21 5.57 -8.12
C LEU A 9 -7.00 6.85 -7.84
N LYS A 10 -8.25 6.87 -8.32
CA LYS A 10 -9.25 7.94 -8.09
C LYS A 10 -9.93 7.71 -6.74
N PRO A 11 -9.78 8.57 -5.71
CA PRO A 11 -10.57 8.46 -4.50
C PRO A 11 -11.90 9.19 -4.72
N ARG A 12 -12.92 8.49 -5.22
CA ARG A 12 -14.29 9.04 -5.28
C ARG A 12 -15.00 8.72 -3.97
N SER A 13 -15.04 9.71 -3.08
CA SER A 13 -15.97 9.74 -1.95
C SER A 13 -17.40 9.74 -2.49
N GLN A 14 -18.17 8.69 -2.20
CA GLN A 14 -19.62 8.68 -2.35
C GLN A 14 -20.23 8.30 -0.99
N LYS A 15 -20.67 9.36 -0.32
CA LYS A 15 -21.59 9.39 0.80
C LYS A 15 -22.71 8.35 0.62
N LEU A 16 -22.86 7.49 1.61
CA LEU A 16 -23.88 6.46 1.75
C LEU A 16 -25.27 7.10 1.90
N GLU A 17 -26.15 6.92 0.92
CA GLU A 17 -27.61 7.05 1.11
C GLU A 17 -28.36 5.91 0.41
N SER A 18 -28.84 4.98 1.25
CA SER A 18 -30.11 4.24 1.16
C SER A 18 -30.29 3.01 0.23
N ILE A 19 -30.92 2.00 0.86
CA ILE A 19 -31.79 0.93 0.35
C ILE A 19 -31.18 -0.46 0.03
N GLN A 20 -31.57 -1.37 0.93
CA GLN A 20 -31.59 -2.83 0.97
C GLN A 20 -32.00 -3.52 -0.35
N ALA A 21 -31.19 -4.47 -0.82
CA ALA A 21 -31.64 -5.66 -1.55
C ALA A 21 -30.53 -6.73 -1.49
N GLY A 22 -30.89 -7.93 -1.00
CA GLY A 22 -29.96 -8.99 -0.65
C GLY A 22 -29.10 -9.49 -1.81
N ALA A 23 -27.80 -9.59 -1.57
CA ALA A 23 -26.88 -10.42 -2.32
C ALA A 23 -26.09 -11.26 -1.31
N SER A 24 -26.30 -12.57 -1.39
CA SER A 24 -25.74 -13.58 -0.49
C SER A 24 -24.23 -13.41 -0.31
N VAL A 25 -23.82 -13.39 0.95
CA VAL A 25 -22.44 -13.42 1.42
C VAL A 25 -21.74 -14.67 0.86
N THR A 26 -20.70 -14.44 0.07
CA THR A 26 -19.55 -15.35 0.04
C THR A 26 -18.31 -14.54 0.35
N VAL A 27 -18.14 -14.21 1.64
CA VAL A 27 -16.84 -13.80 2.17
C VAL A 27 -15.96 -15.03 2.08
N ARG A 28 -15.22 -15.16 0.97
CA ARG A 28 -14.06 -16.03 0.91
C ARG A 28 -13.09 -15.50 1.95
N GLU A 29 -12.87 -16.31 2.97
CA GLU A 29 -11.90 -16.13 4.04
C GLU A 29 -10.55 -15.77 3.44
N ARG A 30 -10.21 -14.47 3.51
CA ARG A 30 -8.86 -14.00 3.20
C ARG A 30 -8.06 -14.29 4.45
N HIS A 31 -7.06 -15.17 4.29
CA HIS A 31 -6.03 -15.51 5.26
C HIS A 31 -5.85 -14.44 6.34
N HIS A 32 -5.82 -14.86 7.60
CA HIS A 32 -5.56 -14.07 8.82
C HIS A 32 -4.22 -13.32 8.81
N LEU A 33 -3.92 -12.51 7.80
CA LEU A 33 -3.13 -11.30 7.98
C LEU A 33 -3.97 -10.44 8.91
N GLN A 34 -3.75 -10.59 10.22
CA GLN A 34 -4.17 -9.58 11.17
C GLN A 34 -3.61 -8.28 10.60
N SER A 35 -4.48 -7.46 10.05
CA SER A 35 -4.14 -6.11 9.63
C SER A 35 -3.85 -5.38 10.93
N ALA A 36 -2.61 -5.53 11.40
CA ALA A 36 -2.18 -4.97 12.66
C ALA A 36 -2.33 -3.46 12.50
N LYS A 37 -3.30 -2.91 13.24
CA LYS A 37 -3.71 -1.52 13.07
C LYS A 37 -2.53 -0.64 13.48
N LEU A 38 -1.91 0.01 12.50
CA LEU A 38 -0.87 1.00 12.75
C LEU A 38 -1.44 2.13 13.62
N SER A 39 -0.62 2.58 14.57
CA SER A 39 -0.93 3.77 15.35
C SER A 39 -1.00 5.01 14.44
N SER A 40 -1.70 6.05 14.88
CA SER A 40 -1.74 7.32 14.14
C SER A 40 -0.33 7.88 14.02
N MET A 41 0.09 8.16 12.79
CA MET A 41 1.46 8.54 12.48
C MET A 41 1.47 9.75 11.56
N VAL A 42 2.33 10.72 11.86
CA VAL A 42 2.50 11.93 11.04
C VAL A 42 3.74 11.73 10.18
N TYR A 43 3.56 11.76 8.86
CA TYR A 43 4.64 11.61 7.89
C TYR A 43 4.33 12.44 6.63
N PRO A 44 5.36 12.79 5.83
CA PRO A 44 5.15 13.52 4.58
C PRO A 44 4.27 12.72 3.62
N GLN A 45 3.28 13.38 3.00
CA GLN A 45 2.40 12.74 2.04
C GLN A 45 3.18 12.25 0.81
N PRO A 46 2.97 10.99 0.36
CA PRO A 46 3.63 10.48 -0.83
C PRO A 46 3.14 11.21 -2.08
N HIS A 47 4.07 11.55 -2.97
CA HIS A 47 3.76 12.23 -4.23
C HIS A 47 3.49 11.20 -5.32
N VAL A 48 2.23 11.07 -5.74
CA VAL A 48 1.82 10.05 -6.72
C VAL A 48 2.37 10.32 -8.13
N LEU A 49 2.46 11.60 -8.49
CA LEU A 49 2.89 12.02 -9.84
C LEU A 49 4.41 12.17 -9.98
N MET A 50 5.14 12.08 -8.88
CA MET A 50 6.60 12.28 -8.87
C MET A 50 7.27 11.04 -8.27
N PRO A 51 8.05 10.29 -9.06
CA PRO A 51 8.76 9.14 -8.51
C PRO A 51 9.85 9.60 -7.52
N PRO A 52 10.13 8.81 -6.46
CA PRO A 52 11.13 9.15 -5.45
C PRO A 52 12.56 9.18 -6.01
N ARG A 53 12.80 8.41 -7.08
CA ARG A 53 14.06 8.38 -7.85
C ARG A 53 13.76 8.26 -9.34
N ARG A 54 14.67 8.79 -10.17
CA ARG A 54 14.58 8.78 -11.65
C ARG A 54 15.81 8.15 -12.33
N ASP A 55 16.87 7.99 -11.56
CA ASP A 55 18.20 7.50 -11.93
C ASP A 55 18.30 5.97 -11.91
N VAL A 56 17.41 5.29 -11.19
CA VAL A 56 17.44 3.84 -10.98
C VAL A 56 16.07 3.19 -11.21
N LEU A 57 16.09 1.88 -11.47
CA LEU A 57 14.89 1.08 -11.53
C LEU A 57 14.31 0.87 -10.12
N LEU A 58 13.06 1.23 -9.91
CA LEU A 58 12.38 1.11 -8.61
C LEU A 58 11.64 -0.23 -8.42
N VAL A 59 11.20 -0.85 -9.52
CA VAL A 59 10.37 -2.06 -9.51
C VAL A 59 10.78 -2.96 -10.66
N THR A 60 10.88 -4.26 -10.41
CA THR A 60 11.18 -5.28 -11.42
C THR A 60 9.97 -5.57 -12.32
N PRO A 61 10.16 -6.19 -13.51
CA PRO A 61 9.04 -6.54 -14.41
C PRO A 61 7.96 -7.44 -13.77
N TRP A 62 8.29 -8.20 -12.71
CA TRP A 62 7.33 -9.03 -11.95
C TRP A 62 6.78 -8.33 -10.69
N LEU A 63 6.83 -7.00 -10.64
CA LEU A 63 6.26 -6.15 -9.58
C LEU A 63 6.91 -6.30 -8.19
N ALA A 64 8.12 -6.84 -8.09
CA ALA A 64 8.89 -6.80 -6.84
C ALA A 64 9.61 -5.45 -6.70
N PRO A 65 9.49 -4.76 -5.53
CA PRO A 65 10.19 -3.49 -5.29
C PRO A 65 11.69 -3.71 -5.13
N ILE A 66 12.48 -2.79 -5.66
CA ILE A 66 13.93 -2.73 -5.45
C ILE A 66 14.20 -1.68 -4.38
N ILE A 67 14.87 -2.07 -3.30
CA ILE A 67 15.08 -1.19 -2.14
C ILE A 67 16.27 -0.27 -2.41
N TRP A 68 15.99 1.03 -2.49
CA TRP A 68 17.00 2.06 -2.57
C TRP A 68 16.79 3.08 -1.45
N ASP A 69 17.81 3.89 -1.20
CA ASP A 69 17.63 5.05 -0.33
C ASP A 69 16.50 5.95 -0.86
N LYS A 70 15.63 6.41 0.04
CA LYS A 70 14.42 7.22 -0.21
C LYS A 70 13.23 6.50 -0.87
N THR A 71 13.26 5.19 -1.08
CA THR A 71 12.10 4.45 -1.63
C THR A 71 11.16 3.89 -0.56
N PHE A 72 11.54 3.99 0.71
CA PHE A 72 10.77 3.51 1.85
C PHE A 72 10.78 4.53 2.98
N ASN A 73 9.78 4.44 3.84
CA ASN A 73 9.77 5.15 5.12
C ASN A 73 10.06 4.13 6.23
N THR A 74 11.23 4.24 6.83
CA THR A 74 11.71 3.32 7.88
C THR A 74 10.77 3.29 9.09
N ASP A 75 10.18 4.41 9.45
CA ASP A 75 9.32 4.49 10.63
C ASP A 75 8.05 3.64 10.43
N ILE A 76 7.45 3.71 9.23
CA ILE A 76 6.28 2.91 8.87
C ILE A 76 6.63 1.41 8.85
N LEU A 77 7.75 1.05 8.21
CA LEU A 77 8.19 -0.36 8.15
C LEU A 77 8.47 -0.91 9.56
N ASN A 78 9.17 -0.14 10.39
CA ASN A 78 9.48 -0.54 11.76
C ASN A 78 8.22 -0.81 12.56
N GLU A 79 7.22 0.06 12.51
CA GLU A 79 5.94 -0.18 13.20
C GLU A 79 5.24 -1.45 12.68
N GLN A 80 5.26 -1.69 11.37
CA GLN A 80 4.68 -2.91 10.79
C GLN A 80 5.39 -4.19 11.25
N PHE A 81 6.72 -4.21 11.28
CA PHE A 81 7.49 -5.39 11.70
C PHE A 81 7.47 -5.60 13.22
N ARG A 82 7.45 -4.52 14.01
CA ARG A 82 7.25 -4.58 15.46
C ARG A 82 5.92 -5.20 15.81
N LEU A 83 4.83 -4.83 15.14
CA LEU A 83 3.51 -5.42 15.36
C LEU A 83 3.45 -6.91 15.03
N GLN A 84 4.37 -7.40 14.20
CA GLN A 84 4.49 -8.81 13.83
C GLN A 84 5.49 -9.58 14.70
N ASN A 85 6.16 -8.92 15.66
CA ASN A 85 7.28 -9.47 16.44
C ASN A 85 8.33 -10.14 15.54
N ALA A 86 8.63 -9.55 14.37
CA ALA A 86 9.56 -10.13 13.43
C ALA A 86 10.99 -10.12 14.01
N THR A 87 11.64 -11.28 14.04
CA THR A 87 13.06 -11.43 14.35
C THR A 87 13.85 -11.52 13.06
N MET A 88 15.01 -10.85 13.04
CA MET A 88 16.01 -11.05 11.99
C MET A 88 16.99 -12.09 12.52
N ASP A 89 16.93 -13.28 11.96
CA ASP A 89 17.85 -14.38 12.26
C ASP A 89 19.01 -14.44 11.24
#